data_AF-A0A7S1XSV8-F1
#
_entry.id   AF-A0A7S1XSV8-F1
#
_cell.length_a   1.000
_cell.length_b   1.000
_cell.length_c   1.000
_cell.angle_alpha   90.00
_cell.angle_beta   90.00
_cell.angle_gamma   90.00
#
_symmetry.space_group_name_H-M   'P 1'
#
loop_
_entity.id
_entity.type
_entity.pdbx_description
1 polymer ?
#
loop_
_entity_poly.entity_id
_entity_poly.type
_entity_poly.pdbx_seq_one_letter_code
_entity_poly.pdbx_strand_id
1 'polypeptide(L)'
;FRGATAGRVTFQSDAFKHLMARRGKYMASAVRDHCRVLFTDSDVMWLADPVPALTGECDLWAQVHVKKRTGGTFDDPGNFLNPGFLAVARSARTVAVMEAWATLMADGPTHNMGKFNEALRSVGGLRACRLEEKFPEGNMMTWTEAWIAENRPTVVHNNWIGRKDSQIKRLKTAGLWPCDARTCADPSHVARRRIHELAAEGPRRRDVSGEGLWRVLVAHPDLAA
;
A
#
# COMPACT_ATOMS: atom_id res chain seq x y z
N PHE A 1 -4.94 20.80 1.65
CA PHE A 1 -5.20 21.95 0.76
C PHE A 1 -6.70 22.07 0.50
N ARG A 2 -7.28 23.28 0.62
CA ARG A 2 -8.62 23.64 0.13
C ARG A 2 -8.43 24.45 -1.17
N GLY A 3 -9.24 24.19 -2.19
CA GLY A 3 -9.42 25.15 -3.30
C GLY A 3 -9.13 24.69 -4.73
N ALA A 4 -9.35 23.44 -5.10
CA ALA A 4 -9.49 23.06 -6.51
C ALA A 4 -10.69 22.12 -6.68
N THR A 5 -11.63 22.49 -7.54
CA THR A 5 -12.73 21.63 -7.98
C THR A 5 -12.14 20.50 -8.81
N ALA A 6 -12.18 19.29 -8.25
CA ALA A 6 -11.64 18.05 -8.79
C ALA A 6 -12.41 17.55 -10.03
N GLY A 7 -11.71 17.32 -11.14
CA GLY A 7 -12.21 16.54 -12.28
C GLY A 7 -11.98 15.04 -12.04
N ARG A 8 -12.81 14.16 -12.62
CA ARG A 8 -12.57 12.71 -12.49
C ARG A 8 -11.35 12.30 -13.30
N VAL A 9 -10.29 11.82 -12.65
CA VAL A 9 -9.14 11.20 -13.32
C VAL A 9 -9.39 9.71 -13.58
N THR A 10 -9.32 9.29 -14.84
CA THR A 10 -9.58 7.91 -15.28
C THR A 10 -8.36 7.01 -15.06
N PHE A 11 -8.56 5.76 -14.64
CA PHE A 11 -7.49 4.76 -14.52
C PHE A 11 -6.67 4.65 -15.82
N GLN A 12 -5.34 4.57 -15.72
CA GLN A 12 -4.38 4.56 -16.84
C GLN A 12 -4.34 5.83 -17.72
N SER A 13 -5.13 6.87 -17.43
CA SER A 13 -4.99 8.17 -18.09
C SER A 13 -3.66 8.84 -17.75
N ASP A 14 -3.21 9.77 -18.59
CA ASP A 14 -1.97 10.50 -18.31
C ASP A 14 -2.06 11.28 -17.00
N ALA A 15 -3.21 11.88 -16.67
CA ALA A 15 -3.43 12.50 -15.37
C ALA A 15 -3.26 11.52 -14.19
N PHE A 16 -3.79 10.29 -14.31
CA PHE A 16 -3.61 9.23 -13.32
C PHE A 16 -2.14 8.86 -13.16
N LYS A 17 -1.42 8.76 -14.27
CA LYS A 17 -0.01 8.40 -14.27
C LYS A 17 0.88 9.52 -13.70
N HIS A 18 0.60 10.79 -14.01
CA HIS A 18 1.27 11.94 -13.41
C HIS A 18 1.01 12.04 -11.91
N LEU A 19 -0.18 11.64 -11.47
CA LEU A 19 -0.46 11.53 -10.07
C LEU A 19 0.38 10.45 -9.38
N MET A 20 0.39 9.24 -9.95
CA MET A 20 1.19 8.14 -9.42
C MET A 20 2.68 8.50 -9.40
N ALA A 21 3.16 9.31 -10.35
CA ALA A 21 4.52 9.83 -10.37
C ALA A 21 4.88 10.71 -9.15
N ARG A 22 3.90 11.34 -8.50
CA ARG A 22 4.14 12.14 -7.27
C ARG A 22 4.36 11.27 -6.03
N ARG A 23 4.03 9.97 -6.08
CA ARG A 23 4.09 9.06 -4.93
C ARG A 23 5.48 8.96 -4.31
N GLY A 24 6.52 8.79 -5.14
CA GLY A 24 7.90 8.74 -4.67
C GLY A 24 8.28 10.00 -3.88
N LYS A 25 7.89 11.18 -4.38
CA LYS A 25 8.15 12.47 -3.71
C LYS A 25 7.44 12.58 -2.35
N TYR A 26 6.17 12.15 -2.26
CA TYR A 26 5.44 12.16 -0.99
C TYR A 26 6.05 11.18 0.02
N MET A 27 6.41 9.98 -0.43
CA MET A 27 7.07 8.99 0.42
C MET A 27 8.43 9.48 0.90
N ALA A 28 9.21 10.13 0.04
CA ALA A 28 10.51 10.70 0.42
C ALA A 28 10.37 11.75 1.52
N SER A 29 9.41 12.68 1.40
CA SER A 29 9.13 13.65 2.47
C SER A 29 8.71 12.95 3.76
N ALA A 30 7.73 12.04 3.68
CA ALA A 30 7.19 11.39 4.86
C ALA A 30 8.24 10.56 5.61
N VAL A 31 9.06 9.79 4.90
CA VAL A 31 10.13 8.99 5.51
C VAL A 31 11.23 9.88 6.08
N ARG A 32 11.48 11.06 5.51
CA ARG A 32 12.41 12.04 6.09
C ARG A 32 11.89 12.60 7.41
N ASP A 33 10.60 12.90 7.48
CA ASP A 33 9.96 13.64 8.58
C ASP A 33 9.49 12.73 9.74
N HIS A 34 9.40 11.41 9.51
CA HIS A 34 8.85 10.47 10.49
C HIS A 34 9.74 9.23 10.66
N CYS A 35 9.90 8.76 11.91
CA CYS A 35 10.73 7.58 12.21
C CYS A 35 10.20 6.28 11.57
N ARG A 36 8.88 6.17 11.42
CA ARG A 36 8.20 4.99 10.87
C ARG A 36 6.99 5.44 10.05
N VAL A 37 6.90 4.99 8.80
CA VAL A 37 5.81 5.36 7.86
C VAL A 37 5.16 4.09 7.34
N LEU A 38 3.84 4.03 7.38
CA LEU A 38 3.05 2.99 6.75
C LEU A 38 2.21 3.63 5.64
N PHE A 39 2.41 3.20 4.41
CA PHE A 39 1.68 3.63 3.23
C PHE A 39 0.77 2.51 2.73
N THR A 40 -0.44 2.85 2.29
CA THR A 40 -1.40 1.92 1.70
C THR A 40 -2.13 2.55 0.51
N ASP A 41 -2.29 1.80 -0.58
CA ASP A 41 -3.10 2.21 -1.74
C ASP A 41 -4.60 2.18 -1.40
N SER A 42 -5.40 2.93 -2.17
CA SER A 42 -6.86 3.07 -1.93
C SER A 42 -7.66 1.79 -2.14
N ASP A 43 -7.10 0.85 -2.89
CA ASP A 43 -7.68 -0.46 -3.20
C ASP A 43 -7.06 -1.58 -2.34
N VAL A 44 -6.35 -1.21 -1.28
CA VAL A 44 -5.86 -2.11 -0.23
C VAL A 44 -6.81 -2.07 0.96
N MET A 45 -7.26 -3.25 1.40
CA MET A 45 -8.18 -3.41 2.54
C MET A 45 -7.46 -4.08 3.70
N TRP A 46 -7.59 -3.50 4.90
CA TRP A 46 -7.04 -4.08 6.12
C TRP A 46 -8.14 -4.83 6.85
N LEU A 47 -7.94 -6.12 7.05
CA LEU A 47 -8.88 -7.01 7.74
C LEU A 47 -8.50 -7.20 9.21
N ALA A 48 -7.23 -6.92 9.55
CA ALA A 48 -6.68 -6.83 10.90
C ALA A 48 -5.59 -5.75 10.96
N ASP A 49 -5.10 -5.42 12.16
CA ASP A 49 -3.94 -4.55 12.34
C ASP A 49 -2.69 -5.18 11.67
N PRO A 50 -2.06 -4.50 10.69
CA PRO A 50 -0.87 -5.02 10.04
C PRO A 50 0.41 -4.87 10.86
N VAL A 51 0.46 -3.99 11.87
CA VAL A 51 1.69 -3.69 12.62
C VAL A 51 2.29 -4.92 13.30
N PRO A 52 1.52 -5.81 13.96
CA PRO A 52 2.05 -7.03 14.54
C PRO A 52 2.73 -7.99 13.54
N ALA A 53 2.43 -7.86 12.25
CA ALA A 53 3.07 -8.66 11.20
C ALA A 53 4.35 -8.01 10.62
N LEU A 54 4.68 -6.78 11.02
CA LEU A 54 5.90 -6.06 10.62
C LEU A 54 7.08 -6.50 11.51
N THR A 55 7.39 -7.79 11.47
CA THR A 55 8.42 -8.40 12.31
C THR A 55 9.77 -8.45 11.60
N GLY A 56 10.82 -8.75 12.36
CA GLY A 56 12.20 -8.84 11.87
C GLY A 56 12.92 -7.49 11.85
N GLU A 57 14.24 -7.54 11.73
CA GLU A 57 15.05 -6.34 11.61
C GLU A 57 15.09 -5.87 10.16
N CYS A 58 14.04 -5.19 9.72
CA CYS A 58 13.91 -4.71 8.35
C CYS A 58 13.98 -3.18 8.30
N ASP A 59 14.52 -2.66 7.19
CA ASP A 59 14.42 -1.24 6.86
C ASP A 59 13.07 -0.94 6.20
N LEU A 60 12.49 -1.92 5.51
CA LEU A 60 11.30 -1.78 4.67
C LEU A 60 10.54 -3.11 4.61
N TRP A 61 9.21 -3.06 4.65
CA TRP A 61 8.31 -4.20 4.44
C TRP A 61 7.37 -3.87 3.28
N ALA A 62 7.24 -4.78 2.33
CA ALA A 62 6.35 -4.59 1.20
C ALA A 62 5.65 -5.88 0.80
N GLN A 63 4.44 -5.75 0.24
CA GLN A 63 3.78 -6.86 -0.43
C GLN A 63 4.65 -7.41 -1.56
N VAL A 64 4.60 -8.72 -1.77
CA VAL A 64 5.28 -9.34 -2.89
C VAL A 64 4.37 -9.35 -4.12
N HIS A 65 4.96 -9.00 -5.26
CA HIS A 65 4.39 -9.21 -6.58
C HIS A 65 5.08 -10.42 -7.21
N VAL A 66 4.40 -11.56 -7.20
CA VAL A 66 4.97 -12.85 -7.64
C VAL A 66 4.33 -13.29 -8.94
N LYS A 67 5.14 -13.45 -9.99
CA LYS A 67 4.74 -14.24 -11.17
C LYS A 67 4.83 -15.76 -10.93
N LYS A 68 5.66 -16.21 -9.98
CA LYS A 68 5.85 -17.63 -9.61
C LYS A 68 5.74 -17.78 -8.09
N ARG A 69 5.01 -18.82 -7.66
CA ARG A 69 4.23 -18.80 -6.41
C ARG A 69 4.96 -19.15 -5.12
N THR A 70 6.27 -19.42 -5.07
CA THR A 70 6.96 -19.75 -3.80
C THR A 70 8.49 -19.63 -3.91
N GLY A 71 9.13 -19.08 -2.87
CA GLY A 71 10.59 -19.08 -2.67
C GLY A 71 11.33 -17.85 -3.22
N GLY A 72 12.51 -17.59 -2.64
CA GLY A 72 13.48 -16.63 -3.17
C GLY A 72 13.66 -15.33 -2.35
N THR A 73 14.72 -14.58 -2.65
CA THR A 73 15.00 -13.27 -2.04
C THR A 73 14.49 -12.12 -2.91
N PHE A 74 14.56 -10.88 -2.41
CA PHE A 74 14.30 -9.68 -3.20
C PHE A 74 15.26 -9.54 -4.39
N ASP A 75 16.50 -10.03 -4.23
CA ASP A 75 17.54 -9.92 -5.25
C ASP A 75 17.31 -10.90 -6.42
N ASP A 76 16.39 -11.86 -6.26
CA ASP A 76 16.10 -12.86 -7.27
C ASP A 76 15.38 -12.24 -8.48
N PRO A 77 15.85 -12.50 -9.72
CA PRO A 77 15.19 -12.03 -10.93
C PRO A 77 13.72 -12.46 -11.02
N GLY A 78 12.81 -11.50 -11.13
CA GLY A 78 11.38 -11.75 -11.25
C GLY A 78 10.58 -11.65 -9.94
N ASN A 79 11.25 -11.49 -8.80
CA ASN A 79 10.61 -11.11 -7.54
C ASN A 79 10.55 -9.57 -7.46
N PHE A 80 9.34 -9.03 -7.53
CA PHE A 80 9.13 -7.59 -7.39
C PHE A 80 8.42 -7.32 -6.06
N LEU A 81 8.81 -6.24 -5.38
CA LEU A 81 8.02 -5.69 -4.29
C LEU A 81 6.96 -4.77 -4.86
N ASN A 82 5.73 -4.96 -4.39
CA ASN A 82 4.61 -4.11 -4.71
C ASN A 82 4.59 -2.93 -3.72
N PRO A 83 4.74 -1.68 -4.19
CA PRO A 83 4.73 -0.53 -3.29
C PRO A 83 3.33 -0.24 -2.69
N GLY A 84 2.28 -0.95 -3.14
CA GLY A 84 0.88 -0.74 -2.78
C GLY A 84 0.56 -0.80 -1.30
N PHE A 85 1.26 -1.66 -0.57
CA PHE A 85 1.29 -1.64 0.88
C PHE A 85 2.77 -1.66 1.28
N LEU A 86 3.19 -0.63 2.01
CA LEU A 86 4.59 -0.40 2.33
C LEU A 86 4.73 0.09 3.77
N ALA A 87 5.55 -0.56 4.57
CA ALA A 87 6.00 -0.03 5.86
C ALA A 87 7.49 0.27 5.77
N VAL A 88 7.92 1.41 6.30
CA VAL A 88 9.30 1.90 6.18
C VAL A 88 9.78 2.43 7.53
N ALA A 89 10.92 1.92 7.99
CA ALA A 89 11.67 2.53 9.08
C ALA A 89 12.65 3.57 8.51
N ARG A 90 12.73 4.74 9.11
CA ARG A 90 13.60 5.81 8.64
C ARG A 90 15.07 5.46 8.87
N SER A 91 15.83 5.46 7.78
CA SER A 91 17.28 5.39 7.76
C SER A 91 17.80 6.21 6.58
N ALA A 92 19.10 6.51 6.55
CA ALA A 92 19.70 7.18 5.39
C ALA A 92 19.46 6.41 4.09
N ARG A 93 19.46 5.07 4.16
CA ARG A 93 19.18 4.19 3.01
C ARG A 93 17.72 4.27 2.56
N THR A 94 16.76 4.22 3.49
CA THR A 94 15.34 4.26 3.10
C THR A 94 14.94 5.63 2.55
N VAL A 95 15.51 6.72 3.06
CA VAL A 95 15.36 8.05 2.45
C VAL A 95 15.93 8.06 1.03
N ALA A 96 17.15 7.56 0.83
CA ALA A 96 17.78 7.49 -0.49
C ALA A 96 16.96 6.66 -1.49
N VAL A 97 16.35 5.55 -1.07
CA VAL A 97 15.45 4.75 -1.92
C VAL A 97 14.24 5.56 -2.35
N MET A 98 13.58 6.27 -1.43
CA MET A 98 12.40 7.07 -1.77
C MET A 98 12.73 8.24 -2.69
N GLU A 99 13.91 8.86 -2.51
CA GLU A 99 14.40 9.93 -3.39
C GLU A 99 14.76 9.41 -4.78
N ALA A 100 15.48 8.28 -4.88
CA ALA A 100 15.76 7.62 -6.14
C ALA A 100 14.47 7.24 -6.88
N TRP A 101 13.48 6.71 -6.17
CA TRP A 101 12.17 6.40 -6.74
C TRP A 101 11.45 7.66 -7.22
N ALA A 102 11.48 8.76 -6.46
CA ALA A 102 10.91 10.04 -6.88
C ALA A 102 11.54 10.56 -8.17
N THR A 103 12.87 10.48 -8.28
CA THR A 103 13.63 10.88 -9.47
C THR A 103 13.26 10.02 -10.68
N LEU A 104 13.23 8.69 -10.52
CA LEU A 104 12.85 7.76 -11.58
C LEU A 104 11.41 7.93 -12.09
N MET A 105 10.54 8.52 -11.27
CA MET A 105 9.16 8.83 -11.63
C MET A 105 8.98 10.25 -12.18
N ALA A 106 10.01 11.10 -12.15
CA ALA A 106 9.90 12.52 -12.52
C ALA A 106 9.61 12.75 -14.03
N ASP A 107 10.11 11.86 -14.89
CA ASP A 107 9.98 11.97 -16.35
C ASP A 107 8.63 11.52 -16.91
N GLY A 108 7.64 11.31 -16.03
CA GLY A 108 6.24 11.09 -16.40
C GLY A 108 5.75 9.64 -16.19
N PRO A 109 4.66 9.25 -16.87
CA PRO A 109 3.98 7.97 -16.71
C PRO A 109 4.79 6.68 -16.90
N THR A 110 5.55 6.24 -15.90
CA THR A 110 6.29 4.97 -15.99
C THR A 110 5.63 3.85 -15.18
N HIS A 111 6.14 2.62 -15.33
CA HIS A 111 5.68 1.46 -14.58
C HIS A 111 6.09 1.60 -13.10
N ASN A 112 5.22 2.17 -12.27
CA ASN A 112 5.45 2.54 -10.86
C ASN A 112 6.20 1.47 -10.04
N MET A 113 5.73 0.22 -10.11
CA MET A 113 6.36 -0.91 -9.42
C MET A 113 7.77 -1.19 -9.96
N GLY A 114 7.97 -1.10 -11.27
CA GLY A 114 9.28 -1.29 -11.91
C GLY A 114 10.28 -0.25 -11.41
N LYS A 115 9.90 1.03 -11.41
CA LYS A 115 10.75 2.13 -10.92
C LYS A 115 11.02 2.06 -9.42
N PHE A 116 10.06 1.62 -8.62
CA PHE A 116 10.28 1.37 -7.20
C PHE A 116 11.36 0.30 -6.96
N ASN A 117 11.29 -0.82 -7.69
CA ASN A 117 12.26 -1.89 -7.57
C ASN A 117 13.63 -1.53 -8.17
N GLU A 118 13.65 -0.72 -9.23
CA GLU A 118 14.87 -0.12 -9.78
C GLU A 118 15.56 0.77 -8.74
N ALA A 119 14.81 1.62 -8.03
CA ALA A 119 15.34 2.44 -6.93
C ALA A 119 15.93 1.59 -5.79
N LEU A 120 15.19 0.57 -5.34
CA LEU A 120 15.66 -0.37 -4.30
C LEU A 120 17.01 -1.00 -4.67
N ARG A 121 17.14 -1.50 -5.91
CA ARG A 121 18.38 -2.12 -6.41
C ARG A 121 19.51 -1.11 -6.59
N SER A 122 19.20 0.12 -6.98
CA SER A 122 20.21 1.16 -7.19
C SER A 122 20.89 1.62 -5.90
N VAL A 123 20.17 1.64 -4.78
CA VAL A 123 20.72 2.02 -3.47
C VAL A 123 21.43 0.84 -2.81
N GLY A 124 20.81 -0.35 -2.86
CA GLY A 124 21.37 -1.57 -2.28
C GLY A 124 21.52 -1.53 -0.75
N GLY A 125 21.91 -2.67 -0.17
CA GLY A 125 22.29 -2.76 1.25
C GLY A 125 21.18 -2.49 2.28
N LEU A 126 19.91 -2.40 1.85
CA LEU A 126 18.76 -2.34 2.75
C LEU A 126 18.22 -3.75 3.03
N ARG A 127 17.65 -3.93 4.22
CA ARG A 127 16.92 -5.16 4.57
C ARG A 127 15.45 -4.98 4.21
N ALA A 128 15.08 -5.40 3.00
CA ALA A 128 13.69 -5.38 2.54
C ALA A 128 13.01 -6.72 2.86
N CYS A 129 11.95 -6.66 3.67
CA CYS A 129 11.17 -7.82 4.10
C CYS A 129 9.90 -7.97 3.28
N ARG A 130 9.61 -9.24 3.00
CA ARG A 130 8.52 -9.66 2.13
C ARG A 130 7.27 -9.92 2.97
N LEU A 131 6.16 -9.28 2.60
CA LEU A 131 4.84 -9.54 3.16
C LEU A 131 4.10 -10.47 2.19
N GLU A 132 3.92 -11.74 2.60
CA GLU A 132 3.41 -12.81 1.72
C GLU A 132 2.06 -13.36 2.19
N GLU A 133 2.05 -14.45 2.98
CA GLU A 133 0.90 -15.31 3.25
C GLU A 133 -0.34 -14.54 3.73
N LYS A 134 -0.14 -13.57 4.63
CA LYS A 134 -1.19 -12.74 5.22
C LYS A 134 -1.42 -11.42 4.48
N PHE A 135 -0.69 -11.18 3.38
CA PHE A 135 -0.74 -9.97 2.58
C PHE A 135 -0.96 -10.26 1.08
N PRO A 136 -1.98 -11.06 0.71
CA PRO A 136 -2.31 -11.43 -0.66
C PRO A 136 -2.49 -10.25 -1.63
N GLU A 137 -1.96 -10.40 -2.85
CA GLU A 137 -2.27 -9.52 -3.99
C GLU A 137 -3.48 -10.04 -4.80
N GLY A 138 -4.04 -9.15 -5.62
CA GLY A 138 -5.32 -9.34 -6.29
C GLY A 138 -5.30 -10.31 -7.46
N ASN A 139 -4.14 -10.76 -7.96
CA ASN A 139 -4.08 -11.85 -8.94
C ASN A 139 -4.61 -13.18 -8.38
N MET A 140 -4.74 -13.30 -7.06
CA MET A 140 -5.37 -14.43 -6.40
C MET A 140 -6.88 -14.28 -6.49
N MET A 141 -7.47 -14.71 -7.61
CA MET A 141 -8.90 -14.59 -7.94
C MET A 141 -9.87 -15.26 -6.94
N THR A 142 -9.37 -15.88 -5.87
CA THR A 142 -10.13 -16.69 -4.90
C THR A 142 -10.66 -15.90 -3.70
N TRP A 143 -10.76 -14.57 -3.75
CA TRP A 143 -11.29 -13.78 -2.64
C TRP A 143 -12.81 -13.94 -2.50
N THR A 144 -13.22 -15.06 -1.91
CA THR A 144 -14.58 -15.31 -1.46
C THR A 144 -14.66 -15.11 0.06
N GLU A 145 -15.87 -14.93 0.59
CA GLU A 145 -16.08 -14.88 2.05
C GLU A 145 -15.52 -16.14 2.73
N ALA A 146 -15.72 -17.32 2.14
CA ALA A 146 -15.19 -18.58 2.63
C ALA A 146 -13.65 -18.57 2.69
N TRP A 147 -12.98 -18.10 1.63
CA TRP A 147 -11.53 -18.01 1.59
C TRP A 147 -10.99 -17.04 2.65
N ILE A 148 -11.65 -15.88 2.84
CA ILE A 148 -11.28 -14.91 3.87
C ILE A 148 -11.44 -15.52 5.28
N ALA A 149 -12.54 -16.22 5.53
CA ALA A 149 -12.80 -16.86 6.82
C ALA A 149 -11.78 -17.96 7.15
N GLU A 150 -11.40 -18.75 6.16
CA GLU A 150 -10.43 -19.83 6.27
C GLU A 150 -9.00 -19.29 6.45
N ASN A 151 -8.58 -18.38 5.58
CA ASN A 151 -7.17 -17.96 5.49
C ASN A 151 -6.84 -16.79 6.42
N ARG A 152 -7.86 -16.04 6.87
CA ARG A 152 -7.75 -14.88 7.77
C ARG A 152 -6.58 -13.96 7.37
N PRO A 153 -6.62 -13.34 6.18
CA PRO A 153 -5.57 -12.42 5.76
C PRO A 153 -5.55 -11.18 6.65
N THR A 154 -4.40 -10.55 6.79
CA THR A 154 -4.25 -9.28 7.51
C THR A 154 -4.58 -8.11 6.59
N VAL A 155 -4.07 -8.17 5.36
CA VAL A 155 -4.30 -7.16 4.31
C VAL A 155 -4.62 -7.86 3.00
N VAL A 156 -5.56 -7.34 2.22
CA VAL A 156 -5.80 -7.78 0.83
C VAL A 156 -5.63 -6.60 -0.11
N HIS A 157 -4.89 -6.75 -1.21
CA HIS A 157 -4.63 -5.67 -2.16
C HIS A 157 -5.29 -5.94 -3.51
N ASN A 158 -6.30 -5.15 -3.87
CA ASN A 158 -7.20 -5.42 -4.99
C ASN A 158 -6.61 -4.99 -6.36
N ASN A 159 -5.28 -5.04 -6.48
CA ASN A 159 -4.57 -4.81 -7.73
C ASN A 159 -4.92 -5.89 -8.77
N TRP A 160 -4.47 -5.71 -10.01
CA TRP A 160 -4.76 -6.57 -11.17
C TRP A 160 -6.18 -6.50 -11.74
N ILE A 161 -7.08 -5.71 -11.14
CA ILE A 161 -8.40 -5.45 -11.70
C ILE A 161 -8.40 -4.06 -12.33
N GLY A 162 -8.41 -4.00 -13.66
CA GLY A 162 -8.25 -2.75 -14.41
C GLY A 162 -9.47 -1.82 -14.43
N ARG A 163 -10.67 -2.28 -14.06
CA ARG A 163 -11.87 -1.44 -14.04
C ARG A 163 -12.34 -1.19 -12.61
N LYS A 164 -12.60 0.07 -12.27
CA LYS A 164 -13.13 0.49 -10.97
C LYS A 164 -14.39 -0.28 -10.60
N ASP A 165 -15.34 -0.43 -11.52
CA ASP A 165 -16.58 -1.17 -11.24
C ASP A 165 -16.32 -2.65 -10.95
N SER A 166 -15.34 -3.25 -11.62
CA SER A 166 -14.92 -4.63 -11.33
C SER A 166 -14.24 -4.74 -9.96
N GLN A 167 -13.44 -3.75 -9.57
CA GLN A 167 -12.85 -3.68 -8.22
C GLN A 167 -13.94 -3.63 -7.15
N ILE A 168 -14.92 -2.72 -7.33
CA ILE A 168 -16.06 -2.57 -6.44
C ILE A 168 -16.88 -3.87 -6.39
N LYS A 169 -17.17 -4.47 -7.55
CA LYS A 169 -17.92 -5.73 -7.64
C LYS A 169 -17.24 -6.84 -6.84
N ARG A 170 -15.93 -7.02 -7.00
CA ARG A 170 -15.19 -8.05 -6.25
C ARG A 170 -15.24 -7.81 -4.75
N LEU A 171 -15.02 -6.57 -4.31
CA LEU A 171 -15.10 -6.22 -2.90
C LEU A 171 -16.50 -6.50 -2.33
N LYS A 172 -17.56 -6.20 -3.09
CA LYS A 172 -18.95 -6.52 -2.69
C LYS A 172 -19.17 -8.03 -2.60
N THR A 173 -18.75 -8.79 -3.61
CA THR A 173 -18.88 -10.25 -3.62
C THR A 173 -18.09 -10.93 -2.50
N ALA A 174 -16.99 -10.33 -2.06
CA ALA A 174 -16.17 -10.82 -0.97
C ALA A 174 -16.66 -10.36 0.43
N GLY A 175 -17.76 -9.61 0.53
CA GLY A 175 -18.23 -9.04 1.79
C GLY A 175 -17.30 -7.95 2.37
N LEU A 176 -16.38 -7.42 1.56
CA LEU A 176 -15.37 -6.43 1.96
C LEU A 176 -15.74 -5.00 1.56
N TRP A 177 -16.77 -4.82 0.72
CA TRP A 177 -17.24 -3.49 0.37
C TRP A 177 -18.00 -2.89 1.56
N PRO A 178 -17.52 -1.79 2.12
CA PRO A 178 -17.93 -1.42 3.47
C PRO A 178 -19.19 -0.53 3.52
N CYS A 179 -19.97 -0.44 2.42
CA CYS A 179 -21.22 0.32 2.36
C CYS A 179 -22.44 -0.55 2.03
N ASP A 180 -23.57 -0.25 2.68
CA ASP A 180 -24.90 -0.64 2.22
C ASP A 180 -25.55 0.49 1.38
N ALA A 181 -26.69 0.21 0.74
CA ALA A 181 -27.35 1.10 -0.23
C ALA A 181 -27.77 2.48 0.32
N ARG A 182 -27.67 2.72 1.64
CA ARG A 182 -28.17 3.94 2.30
C ARG A 182 -27.08 4.92 2.75
N THR A 183 -25.80 4.56 2.69
CA THR A 183 -24.73 5.32 3.38
C THR A 183 -23.58 5.80 2.47
N CYS A 184 -23.65 5.56 1.16
CA CYS A 184 -22.59 5.96 0.23
C CYS A 184 -22.53 7.47 -0.03
N ALA A 185 -21.69 8.18 0.74
CA ALA A 185 -21.00 9.37 0.27
C ALA A 185 -19.49 9.06 0.23
N ASP A 186 -18.98 8.81 -0.98
CA ASP A 186 -17.55 8.61 -1.32
C ASP A 186 -16.84 7.33 -0.75
N PRO A 187 -16.36 6.41 -1.61
CA PRO A 187 -15.52 5.26 -1.23
C PRO A 187 -14.28 5.58 -0.39
N SER A 188 -13.73 6.80 -0.48
CA SER A 188 -12.58 7.23 0.35
C SER A 188 -12.92 7.31 1.84
N HIS A 189 -14.21 7.44 2.17
CA HIS A 189 -14.70 7.66 3.53
C HIS A 189 -14.72 6.38 4.38
N VAL A 190 -14.65 5.21 3.75
CA VAL A 190 -14.90 3.96 4.45
C VAL A 190 -13.64 3.15 4.72
N ALA A 191 -12.62 3.27 3.87
CA ALA A 191 -11.24 2.98 4.26
C ALA A 191 -10.87 3.79 5.52
N ARG A 192 -11.31 5.06 5.59
CA ARG A 192 -11.16 5.91 6.78
C ARG A 192 -11.90 5.37 8.01
N ARG A 193 -13.11 4.81 7.89
CA ARG A 193 -13.87 4.31 9.06
C ARG A 193 -13.19 3.12 9.74
N ARG A 194 -12.74 2.12 8.98
CA ARG A 194 -12.00 0.96 9.55
C ARG A 194 -10.61 1.38 10.06
N ILE A 195 -9.92 2.30 9.38
CA ILE A 195 -8.61 2.84 9.83
C ILE A 195 -8.77 3.69 11.09
N HIS A 196 -9.82 4.52 11.19
CA HIS A 196 -10.10 5.31 12.39
C HIS A 196 -10.67 4.45 13.53
N GLU A 197 -11.46 3.41 13.26
CA GLU A 197 -11.95 2.46 14.27
C GLU A 197 -10.78 1.61 14.81
N LEU A 198 -9.89 1.09 13.97
CA LEU A 198 -8.66 0.39 14.40
C LEU A 198 -7.65 1.33 15.09
N ALA A 199 -7.60 2.62 14.70
CA ALA A 199 -6.78 3.63 15.38
C ALA A 199 -7.41 4.16 16.68
N ALA A 200 -8.75 4.16 16.79
CA ALA A 200 -9.50 4.58 17.98
C ALA A 200 -9.63 3.45 19.01
N GLU A 201 -9.60 2.19 18.57
CA GLU A 201 -9.37 1.00 19.40
C GLU A 201 -7.89 0.87 19.82
N GLY A 202 -7.13 1.98 19.75
CA GLY A 202 -5.68 2.02 19.90
C GLY A 202 -5.14 1.13 21.02
N PRO A 203 -3.89 0.67 20.90
CA PRO A 203 -3.30 -0.24 21.89
C PRO A 203 -3.55 0.33 23.28
N ARG A 204 -4.37 -0.38 24.07
CA ARG A 204 -4.53 -0.09 25.50
C ARG A 204 -3.12 0.06 26.03
N ARG A 205 -2.74 1.27 26.43
CA ARG A 205 -1.42 1.66 26.95
C ARG A 205 -0.72 0.45 27.57
N ARG A 206 0.10 -0.21 26.77
CA ARG A 206 1.14 -1.10 27.26
C ARG A 206 2.35 -0.67 26.50
N ASP A 207 3.10 0.16 27.19
CA ASP A 207 4.50 0.38 26.98
C ASP A 207 5.17 -1.00 27.00
N VAL A 208 5.32 -1.60 25.82
CA VAL A 208 6.12 -2.81 25.62
C VAL A 208 7.28 -2.37 24.75
N SER A 209 8.32 -1.88 25.43
CA SER A 209 9.71 -1.79 24.96
C SER A 209 9.92 -1.46 23.47
N GLY A 210 10.01 -0.17 23.14
CA GLY A 210 10.85 0.29 22.02
C GLY A 210 10.24 0.43 20.62
N GLU A 211 8.94 0.20 20.41
CA GLU A 211 8.33 0.36 19.09
C GLU A 211 7.60 1.71 18.93
N GLY A 212 8.20 2.63 18.20
CA GLY A 212 7.63 3.96 17.93
C GLY A 212 6.34 3.94 17.09
N LEU A 213 5.50 4.97 17.27
CA LEU A 213 4.26 5.19 16.51
C LEU A 213 4.48 5.23 14.99
N TRP A 214 3.67 4.47 14.24
CA TRP A 214 3.64 4.48 12.77
C TRP A 214 2.81 5.66 12.25
N ARG A 215 3.35 6.46 11.34
CA ARG A 215 2.56 7.44 10.58
C ARG A 215 1.88 6.74 9.40
N VAL A 216 0.55 6.66 9.42
CA VAL A 216 -0.23 6.07 8.32
C VAL A 216 -0.51 7.10 7.23
N LEU A 217 -0.23 6.73 5.99
CA LEU A 217 -0.54 7.47 4.76
C LEU A 217 -1.42 6.59 3.88
N VAL A 218 -2.53 7.16 3.41
CA VAL A 218 -3.46 6.47 2.50
C VAL A 218 -3.42 7.17 1.16
N ALA A 219 -3.23 6.43 0.08
CA ALA A 219 -3.41 6.96 -1.26
C ALA A 219 -4.87 7.41 -1.43
N HIS A 220 -5.08 8.70 -1.65
CA HIS A 220 -6.44 9.21 -1.83
C HIS A 220 -6.92 8.96 -3.26
N PRO A 221 -8.16 8.51 -3.51
CA PRO A 221 -8.71 8.48 -4.86
C PRO A 221 -8.81 9.88 -5.49
N ASP A 222 -8.97 10.95 -4.69
CA ASP A 222 -8.90 12.36 -5.14
C ASP A 222 -7.49 12.97 -5.10
N LEU A 223 -6.45 12.16 -4.95
CA LEU A 223 -5.19 12.51 -5.62
C LEU A 223 -5.44 12.43 -7.15
N ALA A 224 -6.45 11.66 -7.59
CA ALA A 224 -6.99 11.60 -8.95
C ALA A 224 -8.16 12.60 -9.15
N ALA A 225 -7.94 13.82 -8.65
CA ALA A 225 -8.80 15.01 -8.80
C ALA A 225 -8.27 15.96 -9.87
#